data_AF-A0A850UY43-F1
#
_entry.id   AF-A0A850UY43-F1
#
_cell.length_a   1.000
_cell.length_b   1.000
_cell.length_c   1.000
_cell.angle_alpha   90.00
_cell.angle_beta   90.00
_cell.angle_gamma   90.00
#
_symmetry.space_group_name_H-M   'P 1'
#
loop_
_entity.id
_entity.type
_entity.pdbx_description
1 polymer ?
#
loop_
_entity_poly.entity_id
_entity_poly.type
_entity_poly.pdbx_seq_one_letter_code
_entity_poly.pdbx_strand_id
1 'polypeptide(L)'
;MAPGSRCCLLLLLLLLLGVLGAPALGDPGPLEDVVIDRYYIPKICLREAQMGDFIRYHYNGTFKDGKKFDSSYDRGATVAGVVGVGRLITGMDRGLQGMCVNERRHLIVPPHLGYGSIGVAGLIPPDATLYFDVVMLDIWNKNDKLQITTLSKPERCNRTVENSDFVRYHYNGTLLDGTPFDSSYSKGSTYDTYVGTGWLIKGMDQGLLGMCAGEKRSIIIPPFLAYGEKGYGTVIPPQASLVFSVLLVDFHNPKDGVFVEHLEVPASCKRRAVTGDFVRYHYNGTLMDGTLFDSSYSRNETYNTYIGKGYIIPGMDQGLQGVCVGEQRRVVIPPHLAYGENGAGKHKIPGSAVLIFDVHIIDFHNPADPVEIETVFRPEGCNVTTRDRDFVRYHYNCSLLDGTRLFSSCVPRAFPSISALSPLQFSTFIKTQVAEGKGRLMPSSDPEKVIADMFRNQDRNQDGKITPDELKLKSDEDQEKIHEEL
;
A
#
# COMPACT_ATOMS: atom_id res chain seq x y z
N MET A 1 -10.95 -47.30 -89.86
CA MET A 1 -11.82 -46.67 -90.88
C MET A 1 -11.44 -45.19 -90.97
N ALA A 2 -10.82 -44.82 -92.08
CA ALA A 2 -10.70 -43.43 -92.53
C ALA A 2 -12.05 -43.01 -93.19
N PRO A 3 -12.24 -41.73 -93.61
CA PRO A 3 -11.51 -41.12 -94.74
C PRO A 3 -10.92 -39.74 -94.35
N GLY A 4 -9.94 -39.12 -95.02
CA GLY A 4 -9.51 -39.16 -96.42
C GLY A 4 -9.64 -37.73 -96.98
N SER A 5 -8.53 -37.05 -97.33
CA SER A 5 -7.98 -36.93 -98.71
C SER A 5 -8.34 -35.52 -99.30
N ARG A 6 -7.53 -34.70 -100.01
CA ARG A 6 -6.33 -34.85 -100.87
C ARG A 6 -5.59 -33.52 -101.18
N CYS A 7 -4.32 -33.67 -101.60
CA CYS A 7 -3.56 -33.04 -102.72
C CYS A 7 -3.33 -31.51 -102.81
N CYS A 8 -2.07 -31.07 -102.90
CA CYS A 8 -1.21 -30.94 -104.12
C CYS A 8 0.09 -30.19 -103.72
N LEU A 9 1.28 -30.82 -103.66
CA LEU A 9 2.31 -31.00 -104.69
C LEU A 9 3.00 -29.72 -105.26
N LEU A 10 4.30 -29.62 -104.96
CA LEU A 10 5.45 -29.03 -105.71
C LEU A 10 5.60 -27.50 -105.85
N LEU A 11 6.65 -26.91 -105.26
CA LEU A 11 7.90 -26.53 -105.97
C LEU A 11 8.97 -25.94 -105.02
N LEU A 12 10.22 -26.33 -105.28
CA LEU A 12 11.47 -25.77 -104.75
C LEU A 12 11.59 -24.25 -105.05
N LEU A 13 12.10 -23.46 -104.10
CA LEU A 13 13.16 -22.48 -104.38
C LEU A 13 13.86 -22.04 -103.08
N LEU A 14 15.17 -22.27 -103.02
CA LEU A 14 16.08 -21.65 -102.05
C LEU A 14 16.16 -20.14 -102.30
N LEU A 15 16.07 -19.34 -101.25
CA LEU A 15 16.68 -18.01 -101.19
C LEU A 15 17.00 -17.65 -99.73
N LEU A 16 18.29 -17.77 -99.37
CA LEU A 16 18.88 -17.05 -98.25
C LEU A 16 18.72 -15.55 -98.50
N LEU A 17 18.24 -14.79 -97.50
CA LEU A 17 18.78 -13.51 -97.04
C LEU A 17 17.78 -12.79 -96.11
N GLY A 18 18.27 -12.34 -94.95
CA GLY A 18 17.63 -11.27 -94.17
C GLY A 18 17.11 -11.66 -92.80
N VAL A 19 18.03 -11.82 -91.83
CA VAL A 19 17.68 -11.69 -90.41
C VAL A 19 17.35 -10.22 -90.15
N LEU A 20 16.06 -9.89 -90.05
CA LEU A 20 15.58 -8.65 -89.45
C LEU A 20 15.04 -9.00 -88.07
N GLY A 21 15.70 -8.42 -87.06
CA GLY A 21 15.47 -8.70 -85.65
C GLY A 21 14.01 -8.48 -85.24
N ALA A 22 13.44 -9.50 -84.62
CA ALA A 22 12.34 -9.28 -83.68
C ALA A 22 12.88 -8.43 -82.52
N PRO A 23 12.13 -7.43 -82.02
CA PRO A 23 12.51 -6.78 -80.79
C PRO A 23 12.45 -7.84 -79.70
N ALA A 24 13.60 -8.09 -79.07
CA ALA A 24 13.63 -8.80 -77.81
C ALA A 24 12.72 -8.03 -76.85
N LEU A 25 11.56 -8.62 -76.51
CA LEU A 25 10.85 -8.26 -75.30
C LEU A 25 11.85 -8.50 -74.19
N GLY A 26 12.42 -7.41 -73.66
CA GLY A 26 13.33 -7.45 -72.55
C GLY A 26 12.66 -8.20 -71.43
N ASP A 27 13.32 -9.24 -70.94
CA ASP A 27 12.96 -9.91 -69.71
C ASP A 27 12.85 -8.82 -68.63
N PRO A 28 11.65 -8.55 -68.06
CA PRO A 28 11.55 -7.59 -66.99
C PRO A 28 12.36 -8.18 -65.83
N GLY A 29 13.46 -7.52 -65.49
CA GLY A 29 14.26 -7.88 -64.31
C GLY A 29 13.36 -8.00 -63.07
N PRO A 30 13.84 -8.65 -62.00
CA PRO A 30 13.03 -8.89 -60.81
C PRO A 30 12.38 -7.60 -60.33
N LEU A 31 11.05 -7.61 -60.20
CA LEU A 31 10.28 -6.46 -59.73
C LEU A 31 10.81 -6.00 -58.36
N GLU A 32 11.11 -4.71 -58.25
CA GLU A 32 11.68 -4.09 -57.04
C GLU A 32 10.68 -4.18 -55.87
N ASP A 33 11.10 -4.67 -54.70
CA ASP A 33 10.22 -4.71 -53.53
C ASP A 33 10.26 -3.39 -52.75
N VAL A 34 9.41 -3.25 -51.72
CA VAL A 34 9.47 -2.09 -50.82
C VAL A 34 10.83 -1.99 -50.12
N VAL A 35 11.46 -0.82 -50.15
CA VAL A 35 12.68 -0.57 -49.37
C VAL A 35 12.29 -0.12 -47.98
N ILE A 36 12.81 -0.80 -46.96
CA ILE A 36 12.52 -0.54 -45.54
C ILE A 36 13.79 -0.05 -44.86
N ASP A 37 13.79 1.22 -44.44
CA ASP A 37 14.88 1.83 -43.68
C ASP A 37 14.44 2.14 -42.24
N ARG A 38 14.85 1.27 -41.30
CA ARG A 38 14.54 1.38 -39.87
C ARG A 38 15.53 2.32 -39.19
N TYR A 39 15.24 3.61 -39.19
CA TYR A 39 16.14 4.61 -38.61
C TYR A 39 15.99 4.78 -37.10
N TYR A 40 14.88 4.32 -36.49
CA TYR A 40 14.72 4.31 -35.05
C TYR A 40 13.97 3.07 -34.57
N ILE A 41 14.65 2.21 -33.83
CA ILE A 41 14.06 1.02 -33.19
C ILE A 41 14.06 1.25 -31.67
N PRO A 42 12.92 1.12 -30.99
CA PRO A 42 12.84 1.27 -29.55
C PRO A 42 13.66 0.17 -28.85
N LYS A 43 14.26 0.49 -27.70
CA LYS A 43 15.03 -0.49 -26.91
C LYS A 43 14.19 -1.68 -26.44
N ILE A 44 12.90 -1.43 -26.19
CA ILE A 44 11.94 -2.43 -25.75
C ILE A 44 10.92 -2.60 -26.88
N CYS A 45 10.91 -3.78 -27.48
CA CYS A 45 9.91 -4.19 -28.45
C CYS A 45 9.15 -5.38 -27.87
N LEU A 46 7.97 -5.13 -27.30
CA LEU A 46 7.15 -6.18 -26.69
C LEU A 46 6.64 -7.19 -27.72
N ARG A 47 6.38 -6.71 -28.94
CA ARG A 47 5.98 -7.52 -30.11
C ARG A 47 6.28 -6.76 -31.38
N GLU A 48 6.54 -7.51 -32.44
CA GLU A 48 6.54 -6.99 -33.80
C GLU A 48 5.17 -7.18 -34.45
N ALA A 49 4.80 -6.31 -35.37
CA ALA A 49 3.56 -6.40 -36.13
C ALA A 49 3.57 -7.61 -37.07
N GLN A 50 2.61 -8.51 -36.89
CA GLN A 50 2.41 -9.71 -37.70
C GLN A 50 1.17 -9.59 -38.59
N MET A 51 1.13 -10.39 -39.65
CA MET A 51 -0.03 -10.43 -40.55
C MET A 51 -1.33 -10.70 -39.76
N GLY A 52 -2.34 -9.85 -39.99
CA GLY A 52 -3.63 -9.92 -39.30
C GLY A 52 -3.71 -9.11 -38.01
N ASP A 53 -2.62 -8.49 -37.56
CA ASP A 53 -2.65 -7.59 -36.41
C ASP A 53 -3.33 -6.26 -36.74
N PHE A 54 -4.06 -5.75 -35.76
CA PHE A 54 -4.57 -4.39 -35.76
C PHE A 54 -3.44 -3.46 -35.35
N ILE A 55 -3.20 -2.45 -36.17
CA ILE A 55 -2.15 -1.45 -35.96
C ILE A 55 -2.76 -0.06 -35.93
N ARG A 56 -2.16 0.82 -35.13
CA ARG A 56 -2.40 2.26 -35.14
C ARG A 56 -1.09 2.97 -35.39
N TYR A 57 -1.05 3.88 -36.35
CA TYR A 57 0.19 4.54 -36.75
C TYR A 57 -0.05 5.96 -37.26
N HIS A 58 1.01 6.74 -37.24
CA HIS A 58 1.10 7.99 -37.98
C HIS A 58 2.06 7.82 -39.15
N TYR A 59 1.83 8.57 -40.21
CA TYR A 59 2.74 8.70 -41.33
C TYR A 59 2.71 10.10 -41.96
N ASN A 60 3.79 10.39 -42.68
CA ASN A 60 3.89 11.47 -43.66
C ASN A 60 4.28 10.88 -45.03
N GLY A 61 3.51 11.18 -46.07
CA GLY A 61 3.69 10.68 -47.43
C GLY A 61 4.20 11.77 -48.37
N THR A 62 5.35 11.56 -48.98
CA THR A 62 6.02 12.51 -49.88
C THR A 62 6.46 11.85 -51.19
N PHE A 63 6.72 12.68 -52.19
CA PHE A 63 7.45 12.28 -53.40
C PHE A 63 8.96 12.42 -53.20
N LYS A 64 9.74 11.99 -54.21
CA LYS A 64 11.20 12.06 -54.20
C LYS A 64 11.76 13.49 -54.03
N ASP A 65 11.02 14.49 -54.49
CA ASP A 65 11.35 15.92 -54.36
C ASP A 65 11.00 16.49 -52.96
N GLY A 66 10.45 15.66 -52.06
CA GLY A 66 10.01 16.05 -50.72
C GLY A 66 8.61 16.68 -50.70
N LYS A 67 7.94 16.85 -51.84
CA LYS A 67 6.57 17.38 -51.87
C LYS A 67 5.63 16.38 -51.21
N LYS A 68 4.95 16.84 -50.15
CA LYS A 68 3.95 16.07 -49.42
C LYS A 68 2.67 15.91 -50.23
N PHE A 69 2.15 14.69 -50.33
CA PHE A 69 0.85 14.41 -50.94
C PHE A 69 -0.20 14.05 -49.88
N ASP A 70 0.19 13.44 -48.76
CA ASP A 70 -0.75 13.14 -47.67
C ASP A 70 -0.03 13.00 -46.33
N SER A 71 -0.73 13.32 -45.23
CA SER A 71 -0.20 13.15 -43.88
C SER A 71 -1.32 12.95 -42.87
N SER A 72 -1.14 11.94 -42.03
CA SER A 72 -2.01 11.70 -40.88
C SER A 72 -1.97 12.83 -39.85
N TYR A 73 -0.85 13.56 -39.75
CA TYR A 73 -0.72 14.70 -38.86
C TYR A 73 -1.56 15.90 -39.32
N ASP A 74 -1.63 16.13 -40.63
CA ASP A 74 -2.42 17.23 -41.21
C ASP A 74 -3.93 17.02 -40.97
N ARG A 75 -4.36 15.76 -40.88
CA ARG A 75 -5.74 15.39 -40.53
C ARG A 75 -6.03 15.42 -39.03
N GLY A 76 -5.00 15.55 -38.19
CA GLY A 76 -5.13 15.47 -36.73
C GLY A 76 -5.61 14.11 -36.21
N ALA A 77 -5.48 13.04 -37.00
CA ALA A 77 -6.02 11.71 -36.66
C ALA A 77 -5.07 10.60 -37.10
N THR A 78 -4.88 9.61 -36.22
CA THR A 78 -4.11 8.41 -36.50
C THR A 78 -4.82 7.53 -37.52
N VAL A 79 -4.05 6.73 -38.25
CA VAL A 79 -4.62 5.68 -39.10
C VAL A 79 -4.65 4.37 -38.32
N ALA A 80 -5.78 3.67 -38.38
CA ALA A 80 -5.95 2.33 -37.85
C ALA A 80 -6.27 1.37 -38.99
N GLY A 81 -5.68 0.18 -38.96
CA GLY A 81 -5.85 -0.81 -40.01
C GLY A 81 -5.41 -2.20 -39.57
N VAL A 82 -5.59 -3.18 -40.44
CA VAL A 82 -5.09 -4.54 -40.24
C VAL A 82 -3.94 -4.75 -41.21
N VAL A 83 -2.76 -5.14 -40.70
CA VAL A 83 -1.57 -5.27 -41.54
C VAL A 83 -1.57 -6.60 -42.31
N GLY A 84 -1.19 -6.54 -43.59
CA GLY A 84 -0.94 -7.74 -44.41
C GLY A 84 -2.19 -8.45 -44.93
N VAL A 85 -3.36 -7.80 -44.92
CA VAL A 85 -4.63 -8.36 -45.42
C VAL A 85 -5.12 -7.74 -46.73
N GLY A 86 -4.31 -6.89 -47.37
CA GLY A 86 -4.61 -6.23 -48.64
C GLY A 86 -5.55 -5.03 -48.53
N ARG A 87 -5.61 -4.37 -47.37
CA ARG A 87 -6.46 -3.18 -47.15
C ARG A 87 -5.71 -1.86 -47.29
N LEU A 88 -4.38 -1.89 -47.22
CA LEU A 88 -3.52 -0.77 -47.58
C LEU A 88 -2.93 -1.03 -48.97
N ILE A 89 -2.27 -0.02 -49.55
CA ILE A 89 -1.42 -0.26 -50.73
C ILE A 89 -0.37 -1.33 -50.38
N THR A 90 -0.08 -2.23 -51.32
CA THR A 90 0.75 -3.43 -51.07
C THR A 90 2.09 -3.10 -50.43
N GLY A 91 2.72 -1.98 -50.82
CA GLY A 91 3.99 -1.54 -50.26
C GLY A 91 3.89 -1.12 -48.79
N MET A 92 2.78 -0.50 -48.37
CA MET A 92 2.52 -0.21 -46.95
C MET A 92 2.20 -1.48 -46.17
N ASP A 93 1.38 -2.37 -46.73
CA ASP A 93 1.04 -3.63 -46.09
C ASP A 93 2.27 -4.52 -45.82
N ARG A 94 3.24 -4.53 -46.75
CA ARG A 94 4.55 -5.19 -46.57
C ARG A 94 5.46 -4.40 -45.65
N GLY A 95 5.57 -3.09 -45.89
CA GLY A 95 6.47 -2.21 -45.17
C GLY A 95 6.14 -2.05 -43.69
N LEU A 96 4.87 -2.24 -43.29
CA LEU A 96 4.41 -2.16 -41.90
C LEU A 96 4.59 -3.46 -41.10
N GLN A 97 4.88 -4.59 -41.75
CA GLN A 97 5.20 -5.84 -41.04
C GLN A 97 6.54 -5.70 -40.32
N GLY A 98 6.68 -6.40 -39.19
CA GLY A 98 7.90 -6.35 -38.39
C GLY A 98 8.11 -5.04 -37.60
N MET A 99 7.13 -4.12 -37.57
CA MET A 99 7.27 -2.88 -36.77
C MET A 99 7.08 -3.17 -35.29
N CYS A 100 7.88 -2.52 -34.45
CA CYS A 100 7.60 -2.37 -33.03
C CYS A 100 6.80 -1.09 -32.75
N VAL A 101 6.00 -1.04 -31.69
CA VAL A 101 5.42 0.22 -31.18
C VAL A 101 6.53 1.21 -30.86
N ASN A 102 6.35 2.48 -31.21
CA ASN A 102 7.34 3.57 -31.19
C ASN A 102 8.50 3.47 -32.18
N GLU A 103 8.60 2.40 -32.97
CA GLU A 103 9.56 2.37 -34.08
C GLU A 103 9.24 3.45 -35.10
N ARG A 104 10.28 3.97 -35.75
CA ARG A 104 10.16 4.84 -36.90
C ARG A 104 10.98 4.33 -38.07
N ARG A 105 10.40 4.41 -39.27
CA ARG A 105 11.05 3.95 -40.49
C ARG A 105 10.58 4.67 -41.73
N HIS A 106 11.47 4.72 -42.71
CA HIS A 106 11.13 5.14 -44.06
C HIS A 106 10.76 3.92 -44.91
N LEU A 107 9.69 4.06 -45.68
CA LEU A 107 9.26 3.09 -46.68
C LEU A 107 9.33 3.75 -48.06
N ILE A 108 10.09 3.14 -48.98
CA ILE A 108 10.09 3.55 -50.39
C ILE A 108 9.28 2.52 -51.16
N VAL A 109 8.11 2.94 -51.61
CA VAL A 109 7.13 2.09 -52.28
C VAL A 109 7.21 2.33 -53.78
N PRO A 110 7.70 1.34 -54.57
CA PRO A 110 7.73 1.46 -56.02
C PRO A 110 6.30 1.47 -56.60
N PRO A 111 6.09 2.02 -57.81
CA PRO A 111 4.75 2.29 -58.31
C PRO A 111 3.83 1.07 -58.36
N HIS A 112 4.35 -0.10 -58.75
CA HIS A 112 3.58 -1.34 -58.85
C HIS A 112 3.12 -1.92 -57.49
N LEU A 113 3.68 -1.44 -56.36
CA LEU A 113 3.22 -1.73 -55.00
C LEU A 113 2.40 -0.58 -54.38
N GLY A 114 2.26 0.54 -55.12
CA GLY A 114 1.48 1.72 -54.75
C GLY A 114 0.23 1.89 -55.63
N TYR A 115 0.18 2.97 -56.42
CA TYR A 115 -0.94 3.31 -57.31
C TYR A 115 -0.71 2.99 -58.80
N GLY A 116 0.42 2.35 -59.12
CA GLY A 116 0.75 1.86 -60.45
C GLY A 116 0.81 2.95 -61.54
N SER A 117 0.59 2.53 -62.78
CA SER A 117 0.57 3.39 -63.96
C SER A 117 -0.69 4.25 -64.10
N ILE A 118 -1.65 4.11 -63.18
CA ILE A 118 -2.88 4.92 -63.16
C ILE A 118 -2.70 6.13 -62.25
N GLY A 119 -2.04 5.95 -61.10
CA GLY A 119 -1.93 6.99 -60.07
C GLY A 119 -3.30 7.31 -59.43
N VAL A 120 -3.39 8.49 -58.81
CA VAL A 120 -4.63 9.07 -58.25
C VAL A 120 -4.80 10.45 -58.86
N ALA A 121 -5.85 10.64 -59.64
CA ALA A 121 -6.10 11.88 -60.36
C ALA A 121 -6.01 13.12 -59.44
N GLY A 122 -5.16 14.08 -59.82
CA GLY A 122 -4.97 15.33 -59.09
C GLY A 122 -4.13 15.25 -57.81
N LEU A 123 -3.72 14.05 -57.37
CA LEU A 123 -2.97 13.85 -56.13
C LEU A 123 -1.65 13.10 -56.33
N ILE A 124 -1.70 11.94 -56.98
CA ILE A 124 -0.56 11.04 -57.16
C ILE A 124 -0.36 10.78 -58.65
N PRO A 125 0.78 11.18 -59.25
CA PRO A 125 1.04 10.92 -60.65
C PRO A 125 1.13 9.42 -60.98
N PRO A 126 0.84 9.01 -62.23
CA PRO A 126 1.22 7.70 -62.77
C PRO A 126 2.69 7.37 -62.52
N ASP A 127 2.98 6.11 -62.24
CA ASP A 127 4.35 5.58 -62.08
C ASP A 127 5.18 6.31 -61.01
N ALA A 128 4.52 6.93 -60.03
CA ALA A 128 5.18 7.64 -58.93
C ALA A 128 5.67 6.67 -57.85
N THR A 129 6.95 6.79 -57.48
CA THR A 129 7.51 6.20 -56.26
C THR A 129 7.09 7.02 -55.06
N LEU A 130 6.56 6.36 -54.02
CA LEU A 130 6.07 7.00 -52.81
C LEU A 130 7.04 6.80 -51.66
N TYR A 131 7.25 7.85 -50.87
CA TYR A 131 8.09 7.84 -49.69
C TYR A 131 7.19 8.05 -48.47
N PHE A 132 7.23 7.12 -47.53
CA PHE A 132 6.49 7.23 -46.27
C PHE A 132 7.47 7.26 -45.10
N ASP A 133 7.36 8.28 -44.26
CA ASP A 133 7.94 8.26 -42.91
C ASP A 133 6.84 7.86 -41.93
N VAL A 134 7.04 6.74 -41.23
CA VAL A 134 6.01 6.08 -40.42
C VAL A 134 6.46 5.94 -38.98
N VAL A 135 5.55 6.17 -38.03
CA VAL A 135 5.70 5.79 -36.62
C VAL A 135 4.54 4.91 -36.15
N MET A 136 4.86 3.77 -35.54
CA MET A 136 3.88 2.83 -35.00
C MET A 136 3.47 3.26 -33.58
N LEU A 137 2.19 3.23 -33.28
CA LEU A 137 1.64 3.70 -32.00
C LEU A 137 0.94 2.59 -31.20
N ASP A 138 0.41 1.58 -31.89
CA ASP A 138 -0.31 0.47 -31.25
C ASP A 138 -0.27 -0.78 -32.12
N ILE A 139 -0.25 -1.95 -31.47
CA ILE A 139 -0.32 -3.26 -32.11
C ILE A 139 -1.10 -4.20 -31.19
N TRP A 140 -2.20 -4.76 -31.68
CA TRP A 140 -2.99 -5.75 -30.96
C TRP A 140 -3.69 -6.74 -31.88
N ASN A 141 -4.18 -7.84 -31.34
CA ASN A 141 -4.94 -8.87 -32.04
C ASN A 141 -6.17 -9.30 -31.22
N LYS A 142 -7.20 -9.83 -31.89
CA LYS A 142 -8.42 -10.37 -31.24
C LYS A 142 -8.14 -11.53 -30.27
N ASN A 143 -7.03 -12.24 -30.48
CA ASN A 143 -6.62 -13.33 -29.61
C ASN A 143 -5.78 -12.87 -28.41
N ASP A 144 -5.45 -11.57 -28.33
CA ASP A 144 -4.69 -11.05 -27.21
C ASP A 144 -5.45 -11.24 -25.90
N LYS A 145 -4.69 -11.38 -24.83
CA LYS A 145 -5.21 -11.46 -23.47
C LYS A 145 -4.71 -10.27 -22.69
N LEU A 146 -5.37 -10.01 -21.56
CA LEU A 146 -4.86 -9.10 -20.56
C LEU A 146 -3.45 -9.52 -20.15
N GLN A 147 -2.48 -8.62 -20.23
CA GLN A 147 -1.12 -8.89 -19.76
C GLN A 147 -0.92 -8.21 -18.42
N ILE A 148 -0.54 -8.99 -17.41
CA ILE A 148 -0.32 -8.52 -16.05
C ILE A 148 1.14 -8.83 -15.69
N THR A 149 1.89 -7.80 -15.35
CA THR A 149 3.27 -7.91 -14.89
C THR A 149 3.37 -7.33 -13.49
N THR A 150 3.63 -8.18 -12.49
CA THR A 150 3.94 -7.71 -11.13
C THR A 150 5.33 -7.09 -11.13
N LEU A 151 5.41 -5.79 -10.81
CA LEU A 151 6.65 -5.02 -10.76
C LEU A 151 7.32 -5.13 -9.39
N SER A 152 6.52 -5.18 -8.33
CA SER A 152 6.98 -5.35 -6.95
C SER A 152 5.85 -5.94 -6.12
N LYS A 153 6.17 -6.85 -5.21
CA LYS A 153 5.22 -7.49 -4.29
C LYS A 153 5.76 -7.37 -2.86
N PRO A 154 4.94 -7.00 -1.86
CA PRO A 154 5.36 -7.00 -0.46
C PRO A 154 5.71 -8.41 0.01
N GLU A 155 6.61 -8.52 1.00
CA GLU A 155 7.00 -9.80 1.60
C GLU A 155 5.82 -10.50 2.28
N ARG A 156 4.93 -9.72 2.92
CA ARG A 156 3.74 -10.22 3.58
C ARG A 156 2.52 -9.97 2.70
N CYS A 157 1.89 -11.06 2.26
CA CYS A 157 0.63 -11.03 1.55
C CYS A 157 -0.25 -12.18 2.03
N ASN A 158 -0.97 -11.94 3.12
CA ASN A 158 -1.82 -12.95 3.77
C ASN A 158 -3.19 -13.07 3.09
N ARG A 159 -3.62 -12.00 2.42
CA ARG A 159 -4.87 -11.90 1.67
C ARG A 159 -4.59 -11.16 0.37
N THR A 160 -5.28 -11.55 -0.68
CA THR A 160 -5.28 -10.85 -1.97
C THR A 160 -6.67 -10.30 -2.27
N VAL A 161 -6.74 -9.32 -3.17
CA VAL A 161 -8.02 -8.77 -3.66
C VAL A 161 -8.89 -9.87 -4.27
N GLU A 162 -10.12 -9.96 -3.77
CA GLU A 162 -11.16 -10.84 -4.27
C GLU A 162 -12.30 -10.06 -4.91
N ASN A 163 -13.22 -10.78 -5.56
CA ASN A 163 -14.39 -10.16 -6.16
C ASN A 163 -15.26 -9.49 -5.09
N SER A 164 -15.81 -8.32 -5.40
CA SER A 164 -16.60 -7.46 -4.50
C SER A 164 -15.80 -6.78 -3.37
N ASP A 165 -14.48 -6.89 -3.35
CA ASP A 165 -13.67 -6.09 -2.45
C ASP A 165 -13.69 -4.62 -2.87
N PHE A 166 -13.80 -3.74 -1.87
CA PHE A 166 -13.51 -2.32 -2.01
C PHE A 166 -12.00 -2.15 -2.02
N VAL A 167 -11.47 -1.48 -3.04
CA VAL A 167 -10.04 -1.23 -3.23
C VAL A 167 -9.76 0.26 -3.31
N ARG A 168 -8.57 0.64 -2.84
CA ARG A 168 -7.99 1.96 -3.02
C ARG A 168 -6.63 1.81 -3.65
N TYR A 169 -6.45 2.42 -4.82
CA TYR A 169 -5.19 2.31 -5.55
C TYR A 169 -4.81 3.62 -6.22
N HIS A 170 -3.51 3.77 -6.43
CA HIS A 170 -3.00 4.78 -7.33
C HIS A 170 -2.70 4.16 -8.70
N TYR A 171 -2.85 4.96 -9.75
CA TYR A 171 -2.50 4.55 -11.11
C TYR A 171 -1.91 5.70 -11.94
N ASN A 172 -1.10 5.31 -12.92
CA ASN A 172 -0.77 6.11 -14.10
C ASN A 172 -1.25 5.36 -15.34
N GLY A 173 -2.08 6.01 -16.15
CA GLY A 173 -2.60 5.48 -17.41
C GLY A 173 -1.89 6.09 -18.60
N THR A 174 -1.34 5.25 -19.48
CA THR A 174 -0.74 5.64 -20.75
C THR A 174 -1.29 4.81 -21.91
N LEU A 175 -1.20 5.33 -23.13
CA LEU A 175 -1.34 4.51 -24.33
C LEU A 175 -0.11 3.58 -24.47
N LEU A 176 -0.18 2.61 -25.39
CA LEU A 176 0.92 1.66 -25.62
C LEU A 176 2.22 2.34 -26.11
N ASP A 177 2.10 3.48 -26.79
CA ASP A 177 3.21 4.35 -27.19
C ASP A 177 3.83 5.15 -26.02
N GLY A 178 3.23 5.10 -24.83
CA GLY A 178 3.68 5.81 -23.63
C GLY A 178 3.04 7.19 -23.43
N THR A 179 2.16 7.64 -24.32
CA THR A 179 1.44 8.91 -24.16
C THR A 179 0.55 8.86 -22.92
N PRO A 180 0.78 9.71 -21.90
CA PRO A 180 -0.05 9.71 -20.69
C PRO A 180 -1.43 10.30 -20.97
N PHE A 181 -2.46 9.71 -20.38
CA PHE A 181 -3.84 10.17 -20.58
C PHE A 181 -4.59 10.46 -19.27
N ASP A 182 -4.22 9.80 -18.16
CA ASP A 182 -4.80 10.06 -16.83
C ASP A 182 -3.87 9.57 -15.71
N SER A 183 -4.00 10.14 -14.53
CA SER A 183 -3.25 9.75 -13.33
C SER A 183 -4.06 10.06 -12.07
N SER A 184 -4.00 9.17 -11.07
CA SER A 184 -4.52 9.46 -9.74
C SER A 184 -3.62 10.45 -8.98
N TYR A 185 -2.31 10.45 -9.27
CA TYR A 185 -1.35 11.28 -8.55
C TYR A 185 -1.54 12.78 -8.85
N SER A 186 -1.94 13.13 -10.07
CA SER A 186 -2.28 14.52 -10.42
C SER A 186 -3.51 15.03 -9.67
N LYS A 187 -4.39 14.13 -9.20
CA LYS A 187 -5.59 14.43 -8.41
C LYS A 187 -5.32 14.42 -6.89
N GLY A 188 -4.12 14.00 -6.48
CA GLY A 188 -3.73 13.93 -5.06
C GLY A 188 -4.55 12.95 -4.21
N SER A 189 -5.28 12.03 -4.83
CA SER A 189 -6.19 11.09 -4.15
C SER A 189 -6.13 9.72 -4.83
N THR A 190 -6.49 8.67 -4.09
CA THR A 190 -6.64 7.32 -4.62
C THR A 190 -7.88 7.21 -5.49
N TYR A 191 -7.89 6.20 -6.36
CA TYR A 191 -9.12 5.76 -7.00
C TYR A 191 -9.74 4.65 -6.16
N ASP A 192 -11.00 4.87 -5.78
CA ASP A 192 -11.72 4.11 -4.78
C ASP A 192 -12.93 3.45 -5.44
N THR A 193 -13.01 2.12 -5.41
CA THR A 193 -14.03 1.39 -6.17
C THR A 193 -14.18 -0.06 -5.69
N TYR A 194 -15.16 -0.78 -6.25
CA TYR A 194 -15.36 -2.21 -6.02
C TYR A 194 -14.87 -3.04 -7.20
N VAL A 195 -14.01 -4.03 -6.95
CA VAL A 195 -13.46 -4.88 -8.00
C VAL A 195 -14.44 -5.99 -8.39
N GLY A 196 -14.56 -6.25 -9.69
CA GLY A 196 -15.30 -7.39 -10.26
C GLY A 196 -16.83 -7.23 -10.25
N THR A 197 -17.30 -6.01 -10.01
CA THR A 197 -18.71 -5.63 -10.03
C THR A 197 -19.11 -4.90 -11.32
N GLY A 198 -18.16 -4.67 -12.24
CA GLY A 198 -18.40 -4.05 -13.54
C GLY A 198 -18.39 -2.51 -13.55
N TRP A 199 -17.97 -1.86 -12.46
CA TRP A 199 -17.78 -0.40 -12.42
C TRP A 199 -16.53 0.06 -13.18
N LEU A 200 -15.56 -0.84 -13.36
CA LEU A 200 -14.33 -0.58 -14.10
C LEU A 200 -14.42 -1.13 -15.53
N ILE A 201 -13.50 -0.67 -16.39
CA ILE A 201 -13.24 -1.36 -17.64
C ILE A 201 -12.83 -2.81 -17.35
N LYS A 202 -13.28 -3.75 -18.19
CA LYS A 202 -13.12 -5.20 -17.94
C LYS A 202 -11.68 -5.61 -17.64
N GLY A 203 -10.71 -5.00 -18.31
CA GLY A 203 -9.29 -5.28 -18.09
C GLY A 203 -8.77 -4.83 -16.72
N MET A 204 -9.31 -3.74 -16.15
CA MET A 204 -8.95 -3.30 -14.81
C MET A 204 -9.60 -4.17 -13.74
N ASP A 205 -10.88 -4.53 -13.91
CA ASP A 205 -11.56 -5.49 -13.03
C ASP A 205 -10.77 -6.80 -12.93
N GLN A 206 -10.29 -7.33 -14.07
CA GLN A 206 -9.49 -8.54 -14.11
C GLN A 206 -8.04 -8.33 -13.61
N GLY A 207 -7.45 -7.16 -13.87
CA GLY A 207 -6.04 -6.88 -13.56
C GLY A 207 -5.76 -6.61 -12.08
N LEU A 208 -6.75 -6.08 -11.35
CA LEU A 208 -6.66 -5.81 -9.92
C LEU A 208 -6.87 -7.07 -9.06
N LEU A 209 -7.57 -8.08 -9.57
CA LEU A 209 -7.79 -9.33 -8.85
C LEU A 209 -6.47 -10.01 -8.47
N GLY A 210 -6.40 -10.53 -7.25
CA GLY A 210 -5.21 -11.19 -6.76
C GLY A 210 -4.06 -10.25 -6.37
N MET A 211 -4.25 -8.92 -6.35
CA MET A 211 -3.24 -7.97 -5.85
C MET A 211 -3.14 -8.02 -4.32
N CYS A 212 -1.94 -7.75 -3.80
CA CYS A 212 -1.70 -7.50 -2.37
C CYS A 212 -1.60 -5.99 -2.10
N ALA A 213 -1.97 -5.53 -0.91
CA ALA A 213 -1.73 -4.13 -0.52
C ALA A 213 -0.22 -3.83 -0.53
N GLY A 214 0.18 -2.70 -1.12
CA GLY A 214 1.57 -2.35 -1.41
C GLY A 214 2.13 -2.93 -2.71
N GLU A 215 1.41 -3.84 -3.41
CA GLU A 215 1.86 -4.42 -4.69
C GLU A 215 1.80 -3.40 -5.82
N LYS A 216 2.81 -3.42 -6.70
CA LYS A 216 2.85 -2.66 -7.95
C LYS A 216 2.68 -3.57 -9.15
N ARG A 217 1.78 -3.23 -10.07
CA ARG A 217 1.55 -3.95 -11.33
C ARG A 217 1.61 -3.04 -12.55
N SER A 218 2.07 -3.58 -13.66
CA SER A 218 1.82 -3.05 -14.99
C SER A 218 0.77 -3.92 -15.66
N ILE A 219 -0.31 -3.31 -16.15
CA ILE A 219 -1.45 -3.99 -16.76
C ILE A 219 -1.62 -3.45 -18.18
N ILE A 220 -1.40 -4.30 -19.19
CA ILE A 220 -1.62 -3.95 -20.60
C ILE A 220 -2.97 -4.52 -21.03
N ILE A 221 -3.89 -3.62 -21.36
CA ILE A 221 -5.29 -3.90 -21.65
C ILE A 221 -5.54 -3.71 -23.15
N PRO A 222 -5.87 -4.77 -23.90
CA PRO A 222 -6.25 -4.63 -25.30
C PRO A 222 -7.61 -3.92 -25.42
N PRO A 223 -7.93 -3.31 -26.58
CA PRO A 223 -9.04 -2.37 -26.69
C PRO A 223 -10.41 -2.99 -26.34
N PHE A 224 -10.64 -4.26 -26.67
CA PHE A 224 -11.89 -4.97 -26.39
C PHE A 224 -12.13 -5.28 -24.90
N LEU A 225 -11.10 -5.11 -24.04
CA LEU A 225 -11.21 -5.13 -22.58
C LEU A 225 -11.18 -3.71 -21.98
N ALA A 226 -11.04 -2.66 -22.80
CA ALA A 226 -11.03 -1.26 -22.44
C ALA A 226 -12.23 -0.51 -23.08
N TYR A 227 -11.97 0.49 -23.93
CA TYR A 227 -12.99 1.36 -24.55
C TYR A 227 -13.36 0.96 -26.00
N GLY A 228 -12.79 -0.14 -26.51
CA GLY A 228 -13.15 -0.75 -27.79
C GLY A 228 -12.98 0.15 -29.01
N GLU A 229 -13.85 -0.06 -30.00
CA GLU A 229 -13.80 0.64 -31.30
C GLU A 229 -14.15 2.13 -31.21
N LYS A 230 -14.84 2.56 -30.15
CA LYS A 230 -15.27 3.96 -30.02
C LYS A 230 -14.20 4.83 -29.36
N GLY A 231 -13.34 4.27 -28.53
CA GLY A 231 -12.47 5.05 -27.66
C GLY A 231 -13.26 5.78 -26.57
N TYR A 232 -12.65 6.79 -25.95
CA TYR A 232 -13.28 7.60 -24.90
C TYR A 232 -12.90 9.08 -25.00
N GLY A 233 -13.90 9.90 -25.29
CA GLY A 233 -13.74 11.33 -25.46
C GLY A 233 -12.68 11.68 -26.51
N THR A 234 -11.89 12.70 -26.23
CA THR A 234 -10.73 13.11 -27.04
C THR A 234 -9.41 12.52 -26.54
N VAL A 235 -9.46 11.80 -25.42
CA VAL A 235 -8.29 11.40 -24.64
C VAL A 235 -7.83 9.99 -24.99
N ILE A 236 -8.78 9.10 -25.28
CA ILE A 236 -8.49 7.70 -25.64
C ILE A 236 -8.99 7.46 -27.07
N PRO A 237 -8.08 7.24 -28.04
CA PRO A 237 -8.48 6.96 -29.41
C PRO A 237 -9.26 5.65 -29.58
N PRO A 238 -10.05 5.52 -30.66
CA PRO A 238 -10.56 4.24 -31.15
C PRO A 238 -9.49 3.14 -31.20
N GLN A 239 -9.86 1.93 -30.76
CA GLN A 239 -9.00 0.74 -30.82
C GLN A 239 -7.62 0.90 -30.15
N ALA A 240 -7.53 1.76 -29.12
CA ALA A 240 -6.29 1.95 -28.37
C ALA A 240 -6.12 0.92 -27.25
N SER A 241 -4.94 0.32 -27.18
CA SER A 241 -4.47 -0.47 -26.06
C SER A 241 -4.01 0.45 -24.93
N LEU A 242 -4.36 0.11 -23.70
CA LEU A 242 -4.03 0.92 -22.52
C LEU A 242 -2.98 0.23 -21.66
N VAL A 243 -2.13 1.02 -21.03
CA VAL A 243 -1.14 0.55 -20.06
C VAL A 243 -1.42 1.26 -18.75
N PHE A 244 -1.68 0.50 -17.69
CA PHE A 244 -1.84 1.01 -16.34
C PHE A 244 -0.70 0.56 -15.45
N SER A 245 0.04 1.51 -14.88
CA SER A 245 0.95 1.24 -13.76
C SER A 245 0.21 1.52 -12.46
N VAL A 246 -0.06 0.49 -11.68
CA VAL A 246 -0.93 0.50 -10.50
C VAL A 246 -0.13 0.23 -9.24
N LEU A 247 -0.44 0.95 -8.17
CA LEU A 247 -0.03 0.66 -6.79
C LEU A 247 -1.30 0.45 -5.95
N LEU A 248 -1.54 -0.77 -5.48
CA LEU A 248 -2.64 -1.03 -4.56
C LEU A 248 -2.25 -0.52 -3.17
N VAL A 249 -3.07 0.34 -2.58
CA VAL A 249 -2.80 0.94 -1.26
C VAL A 249 -3.46 0.12 -0.17
N ASP A 250 -4.74 -0.19 -0.34
CA ASP A 250 -5.54 -0.87 0.67
C ASP A 250 -6.78 -1.52 0.05
N PHE A 251 -7.35 -2.51 0.72
CA PHE A 251 -8.60 -3.14 0.31
C PHE A 251 -9.32 -3.85 1.47
N HIS A 252 -10.64 -3.95 1.37
CA HIS A 252 -11.45 -4.72 2.32
C HIS A 252 -12.77 -5.17 1.68
N ASN A 253 -13.41 -6.19 2.26
CA ASN A 253 -14.79 -6.49 1.95
C ASN A 253 -15.69 -5.78 2.98
N PRO A 254 -16.77 -5.10 2.56
CA PRO A 254 -17.74 -4.53 3.51
C PRO A 254 -18.38 -5.55 4.45
N LYS A 255 -18.33 -6.85 4.10
CA LYS A 255 -18.83 -7.95 4.93
C LYS A 255 -17.78 -8.54 5.87
N ASP A 256 -16.53 -8.08 5.81
CA ASP A 256 -15.46 -8.61 6.65
C ASP A 256 -15.74 -8.29 8.14
N GLY A 257 -15.46 -9.25 9.01
CA GLY A 257 -15.39 -9.01 10.45
C GLY A 257 -13.99 -8.59 10.90
N VAL A 258 -13.78 -8.55 12.21
CA VAL A 258 -12.42 -8.46 12.77
C VAL A 258 -11.70 -9.78 12.55
N PHE A 259 -10.48 -9.72 12.02
CA PHE A 259 -9.60 -10.87 11.93
C PHE A 259 -8.54 -10.81 13.02
N VAL A 260 -8.40 -11.89 13.79
CA VAL A 260 -7.44 -12.01 14.89
C VAL A 260 -6.45 -13.13 14.59
N GLU A 261 -5.18 -12.77 14.54
CA GLU A 261 -4.05 -13.70 14.38
C GLU A 261 -3.31 -13.78 15.72
N HIS A 262 -3.26 -14.97 16.32
CA HIS A 262 -2.51 -15.20 17.55
C HIS A 262 -1.02 -15.38 17.21
N LEU A 263 -0.18 -14.45 17.64
CA LEU A 263 1.26 -14.48 17.36
C LEU A 263 2.00 -15.29 18.44
N GLU A 264 1.76 -14.97 19.70
CA GLU A 264 2.34 -15.64 20.85
C GLU A 264 1.31 -15.73 21.98
N VAL A 265 1.00 -16.95 22.41
CA VAL A 265 0.09 -17.20 23.53
C VAL A 265 0.87 -17.89 24.65
N PRO A 266 1.06 -17.24 25.81
CA PRO A 266 1.75 -17.85 26.94
C PRO A 266 1.06 -19.14 27.38
N ALA A 267 1.86 -20.17 27.70
CA ALA A 267 1.36 -21.48 28.14
C ALA A 267 0.51 -21.39 29.44
N SER A 268 0.75 -20.37 30.26
CA SER A 268 0.12 -20.14 31.56
C SER A 268 -1.19 -19.34 31.49
N CYS A 269 -2.01 -19.52 30.45
CA CYS A 269 -3.30 -18.84 30.35
C CYS A 269 -4.38 -19.45 31.26
N LYS A 270 -4.31 -19.14 32.57
CA LYS A 270 -5.29 -19.60 33.57
C LYS A 270 -6.65 -18.91 33.43
N ARG A 271 -6.63 -17.63 33.09
CA ARG A 271 -7.82 -16.78 32.92
C ARG A 271 -7.74 -16.07 31.57
N ARG A 272 -8.90 -15.95 30.93
CA ARG A 272 -9.08 -15.14 29.72
C ARG A 272 -9.90 -13.92 30.04
N ALA A 273 -9.57 -12.81 29.40
CA ALA A 273 -10.28 -11.56 29.61
C ALA A 273 -11.71 -11.64 29.07
N VAL A 274 -12.64 -11.05 29.82
CA VAL A 274 -14.06 -10.97 29.49
C VAL A 274 -14.54 -9.53 29.45
N THR A 275 -15.75 -9.31 28.92
CA THR A 275 -16.37 -7.98 28.90
C THR A 275 -16.44 -7.39 30.29
N GLY A 276 -15.95 -6.16 30.45
CA GLY A 276 -15.89 -5.43 31.72
C GLY A 276 -14.54 -5.50 32.42
N ASP A 277 -13.61 -6.35 31.99
CA ASP A 277 -12.24 -6.34 32.51
C ASP A 277 -11.52 -5.05 32.10
N PHE A 278 -10.76 -4.48 33.04
CA PHE A 278 -9.84 -3.39 32.80
C PHE A 278 -8.52 -3.96 32.28
N VAL A 279 -8.12 -3.58 31.07
CA VAL A 279 -6.94 -4.11 30.39
C VAL A 279 -5.90 -3.02 30.18
N ARG A 280 -4.62 -3.40 30.34
CA ARG A 280 -3.45 -2.61 29.97
C ARG A 280 -2.69 -3.35 28.88
N TYR A 281 -2.44 -2.67 27.77
CA TYR A 281 -1.71 -3.27 26.65
C TYR A 281 -0.85 -2.24 25.94
N HIS A 282 0.18 -2.74 25.26
CA HIS A 282 0.89 -1.99 24.25
C HIS A 282 0.40 -2.37 22.86
N TYR A 283 0.52 -1.44 21.91
CA TYR A 283 0.20 -1.70 20.52
C TYR A 283 1.09 -0.89 19.57
N ASN A 284 1.25 -1.44 18.36
CA ASN A 284 1.66 -0.71 17.16
C ASN A 284 0.52 -0.78 16.14
N GLY A 285 0.05 0.38 15.69
CA GLY A 285 -0.99 0.53 14.68
C GLY A 285 -0.39 0.90 13.33
N THR A 286 -0.58 0.03 12.33
CA THR A 286 -0.14 0.22 10.95
C THR A 286 -1.32 0.16 9.96
N LEU A 287 -1.16 0.81 8.82
CA LEU A 287 -2.02 0.61 7.65
C LEU A 287 -1.63 -0.70 6.93
N MET A 288 -2.46 -1.15 5.99
CA MET A 288 -2.21 -2.39 5.25
C MET A 288 -0.94 -2.35 4.39
N ASP A 289 -0.50 -1.16 3.98
CA ASP A 289 0.77 -0.93 3.28
C ASP A 289 2.01 -0.94 4.21
N GLY A 290 1.80 -1.11 5.52
CA GLY A 290 2.85 -1.12 6.55
C GLY A 290 3.15 0.23 7.19
N THR A 291 2.52 1.32 6.73
CA THR A 291 2.73 2.66 7.29
C THR A 291 2.29 2.71 8.75
N LEU A 292 3.21 3.02 9.67
CA LEU A 292 2.91 3.19 11.09
C LEU A 292 2.13 4.49 11.31
N PHE A 293 0.91 4.39 11.84
CA PHE A 293 0.10 5.55 12.19
C PHE A 293 -0.02 5.76 13.69
N ASP A 294 0.27 4.80 14.56
CA ASP A 294 0.29 5.08 16.01
C ASP A 294 1.05 3.99 16.78
N SER A 295 1.59 4.33 17.94
CA SER A 295 2.27 3.36 18.80
C SER A 295 2.21 3.80 20.26
N SER A 296 1.78 2.92 21.15
CA SER A 296 1.88 3.14 22.60
C SER A 296 3.34 3.20 23.07
N TYR A 297 4.24 2.47 22.41
CA TYR A 297 5.65 2.43 22.78
C TYR A 297 6.32 3.79 22.60
N SER A 298 5.92 4.56 21.58
CA SER A 298 6.42 5.93 21.38
C SER A 298 6.10 6.89 22.53
N ARG A 299 5.11 6.55 23.37
CA ARG A 299 4.69 7.33 24.55
C ARG A 299 5.24 6.78 25.86
N ASN A 300 5.92 5.64 25.84
CA ASN A 300 6.34 4.91 27.04
C ASN A 300 5.21 4.66 28.06
N GLU A 301 3.98 4.51 27.58
CA GLU A 301 2.81 4.29 28.42
C GLU A 301 1.88 3.24 27.78
N THR A 302 1.26 2.41 28.61
CA THR A 302 0.25 1.45 28.14
C THR A 302 -1.04 2.17 27.76
N TYR A 303 -1.77 1.59 26.82
CA TYR A 303 -3.16 1.98 26.61
C TYR A 303 -4.04 1.21 27.59
N ASN A 304 -4.88 1.95 28.31
CA ASN A 304 -5.68 1.43 29.41
C ASN A 304 -7.16 1.65 29.10
N THR A 305 -7.96 0.59 29.14
CA THR A 305 -9.40 0.66 28.81
C THR A 305 -10.17 -0.49 29.44
N TYR A 306 -11.50 -0.48 29.32
CA TYR A 306 -12.36 -1.60 29.68
C TYR A 306 -12.83 -2.33 28.42
N ILE A 307 -12.69 -3.66 28.41
CA ILE A 307 -13.05 -4.50 27.27
C ILE A 307 -14.55 -4.54 27.08
N GLY A 308 -15.03 -4.27 25.86
CA GLY A 308 -16.43 -4.44 25.46
C GLY A 308 -17.38 -3.41 26.09
N LYS A 309 -16.85 -2.27 26.53
CA LYS A 309 -17.64 -1.12 27.04
C LYS A 309 -17.80 0.00 26.00
N GLY A 310 -17.21 -0.14 24.81
CA GLY A 310 -17.32 0.84 23.74
C GLY A 310 -16.45 2.10 23.94
N TYR A 311 -15.41 2.03 24.77
CA TYR A 311 -14.48 3.15 24.99
C TYR A 311 -13.44 3.30 23.88
N ILE A 312 -13.23 2.25 23.10
CA ILE A 312 -12.33 2.22 21.94
C ILE A 312 -13.11 1.80 20.69
N ILE A 313 -12.45 1.81 19.53
CA ILE A 313 -13.07 1.40 18.27
C ILE A 313 -13.65 -0.02 18.39
N PRO A 314 -14.85 -0.28 17.81
CA PRO A 314 -15.56 -1.56 17.99
C PRO A 314 -14.72 -2.79 17.64
N GLY A 315 -13.90 -2.70 16.59
CA GLY A 315 -13.08 -3.82 16.16
C GLY A 315 -11.96 -4.17 17.14
N MET A 316 -11.41 -3.17 17.84
CA MET A 316 -10.39 -3.40 18.86
C MET A 316 -11.05 -3.97 20.14
N ASP A 317 -12.24 -3.48 20.47
CA ASP A 317 -13.04 -4.02 21.59
C ASP A 317 -13.37 -5.50 21.39
N GLN A 318 -13.65 -5.93 20.15
CA GLN A 318 -13.80 -7.34 19.78
C GLN A 318 -12.46 -8.08 19.78
N GLY A 319 -11.41 -7.49 19.22
CA GLY A 319 -10.08 -8.08 19.12
C GLY A 319 -9.38 -8.33 20.46
N LEU A 320 -9.75 -7.59 21.51
CA LEU A 320 -9.23 -7.76 22.88
C LEU A 320 -9.99 -8.84 23.69
N GLN A 321 -11.10 -9.38 23.20
CA GLN A 321 -11.82 -10.42 23.94
C GLN A 321 -10.99 -11.72 24.02
N GLY A 322 -11.08 -12.39 25.17
CA GLY A 322 -10.44 -13.68 25.37
C GLY A 322 -8.90 -13.65 25.43
N VAL A 323 -8.29 -12.47 25.60
CA VAL A 323 -6.83 -12.33 25.77
C VAL A 323 -6.32 -13.01 27.03
N CYS A 324 -5.09 -13.50 26.95
CA CYS A 324 -4.30 -13.94 28.09
C CYS A 324 -3.29 -12.86 28.47
N VAL A 325 -2.89 -12.80 29.74
CA VAL A 325 -1.79 -11.94 30.20
C VAL A 325 -0.50 -12.38 29.49
N GLY A 326 0.26 -11.42 28.96
CA GLY A 326 1.47 -11.66 28.16
C GLY A 326 1.22 -12.06 26.71
N GLU A 327 -0.04 -12.17 26.26
CA GLU A 327 -0.34 -12.56 24.88
C GLU A 327 0.07 -11.48 23.88
N GLN A 328 0.64 -11.90 22.74
CA GLN A 328 0.81 -11.09 21.55
C GLN A 328 -0.12 -11.56 20.44
N ARG A 329 -0.88 -10.63 19.86
CA ARG A 329 -1.79 -10.93 18.75
C ARG A 329 -1.84 -9.76 17.76
N ARG A 330 -2.13 -10.07 16.50
CA ARG A 330 -2.46 -9.10 15.47
C ARG A 330 -3.96 -9.02 15.29
N VAL A 331 -4.50 -7.81 15.28
CA VAL A 331 -5.92 -7.52 15.06
C VAL A 331 -6.05 -6.69 13.79
N VAL A 332 -6.72 -7.25 12.78
CA VAL A 332 -7.01 -6.56 11.51
C VAL A 332 -8.46 -6.12 11.53
N ILE A 333 -8.68 -4.81 11.42
CA ILE A 333 -9.98 -4.17 11.63
C ILE A 333 -10.42 -3.48 10.34
N PRO A 334 -11.55 -3.90 9.73
CA PRO A 334 -12.12 -3.22 8.57
C PRO A 334 -12.67 -1.85 8.97
N PRO A 335 -12.81 -0.90 8.02
CA PRO A 335 -13.13 0.50 8.33
C PRO A 335 -14.47 0.68 9.05
N HIS A 336 -15.48 -0.13 8.75
CA HIS A 336 -16.79 -0.03 9.41
C HIS A 336 -16.78 -0.46 10.89
N LEU A 337 -15.69 -1.09 11.37
CA LEU A 337 -15.42 -1.39 12.78
C LEU A 337 -14.30 -0.51 13.37
N ALA A 338 -13.82 0.48 12.60
CA ALA A 338 -12.77 1.43 12.98
C ALA A 338 -13.27 2.89 12.84
N TYR A 339 -12.65 3.67 11.96
CA TYR A 339 -12.96 5.11 11.76
C TYR A 339 -13.84 5.40 10.54
N GLY A 340 -14.35 4.36 9.85
CA GLY A 340 -15.27 4.48 8.73
C GLY A 340 -14.69 5.24 7.53
N GLU A 341 -15.60 5.78 6.71
CA GLU A 341 -15.27 6.49 5.46
C GLU A 341 -14.56 7.83 5.68
N ASN A 342 -14.69 8.42 6.87
CA ASN A 342 -14.10 9.73 7.18
C ASN A 342 -12.64 9.65 7.64
N GLY A 343 -12.20 8.48 8.12
CA GLY A 343 -10.86 8.34 8.70
C GLY A 343 -10.68 9.15 10.00
N ALA A 344 -9.43 9.39 10.41
CA ALA A 344 -9.13 10.08 11.67
C ALA A 344 -7.74 10.75 11.72
N GLY A 345 -7.54 11.60 12.72
CA GLY A 345 -6.22 12.11 13.09
C GLY A 345 -5.60 13.12 12.12
N LYS A 346 -6.38 14.08 11.59
CA LYS A 346 -5.93 15.09 10.61
C LYS A 346 -5.17 14.46 9.42
N HIS A 347 -5.78 13.45 8.77
CA HIS A 347 -5.24 12.71 7.62
C HIS A 347 -4.16 11.66 7.94
N LYS A 348 -3.90 11.37 9.23
CA LYS A 348 -3.03 10.26 9.63
C LYS A 348 -3.63 8.90 9.30
N ILE A 349 -4.96 8.78 9.44
CA ILE A 349 -5.72 7.60 9.06
C ILE A 349 -6.66 8.02 7.92
N PRO A 350 -6.40 7.55 6.69
CA PRO A 350 -7.28 7.81 5.55
C PRO A 350 -8.68 7.23 5.75
N GLY A 351 -9.67 7.79 5.04
CA GLY A 351 -11.02 7.26 4.98
C GLY A 351 -11.06 5.84 4.43
N SER A 352 -11.97 4.99 4.94
CA SER A 352 -12.12 3.59 4.50
C SER A 352 -10.85 2.74 4.66
N ALA A 353 -9.97 3.09 5.60
CA ALA A 353 -8.74 2.36 5.86
C ALA A 353 -8.95 1.12 6.74
N VAL A 354 -8.29 0.02 6.34
CA VAL A 354 -8.09 -1.14 7.20
C VAL A 354 -6.95 -0.85 8.17
N LEU A 355 -7.17 -1.12 9.45
CA LEU A 355 -6.17 -0.93 10.49
C LEU A 355 -5.63 -2.27 10.94
N ILE A 356 -4.32 -2.35 11.10
CA ILE A 356 -3.62 -3.51 11.64
C ILE A 356 -3.00 -3.10 12.98
N PHE A 357 -3.37 -3.79 14.05
CA PHE A 357 -2.80 -3.57 15.38
C PHE A 357 -2.03 -4.81 15.82
N ASP A 358 -0.73 -4.67 16.03
CA ASP A 358 0.07 -5.65 16.75
C ASP A 358 0.02 -5.29 18.24
N VAL A 359 -0.64 -6.14 19.02
CA VAL A 359 -1.04 -5.91 20.42
C VAL A 359 -0.23 -6.83 21.33
N HIS A 360 0.28 -6.26 22.42
CA HIS A 360 0.95 -6.99 23.50
C HIS A 360 0.24 -6.71 24.84
N ILE A 361 -0.35 -7.75 25.42
CA ILE A 361 -1.16 -7.66 26.62
C ILE A 361 -0.26 -7.69 27.85
N ILE A 362 -0.35 -6.63 28.67
CA ILE A 362 0.49 -6.50 29.88
C ILE A 362 -0.22 -7.06 31.09
N ASP A 363 -1.49 -6.68 31.30
CA ASP A 363 -2.29 -7.11 32.45
C ASP A 363 -3.78 -6.87 32.17
N PHE A 364 -4.65 -7.64 32.81
CA PHE A 364 -6.06 -7.29 32.94
C PHE A 364 -6.65 -7.79 34.26
N HIS A 365 -7.61 -7.03 34.79
CA HIS A 365 -8.27 -7.34 36.06
C HIS A 365 -9.70 -6.79 36.12
N ASN A 366 -10.48 -7.32 37.04
CA ASN A 366 -11.86 -6.96 37.33
C ASN A 366 -12.04 -6.84 38.84
N PRO A 367 -12.71 -5.80 39.35
CA PRO A 367 -13.03 -5.72 40.78
C PRO A 367 -13.80 -6.92 41.33
N ALA A 368 -14.49 -7.68 40.47
CA ALA A 368 -15.22 -8.88 40.84
C ALA A 368 -14.35 -10.16 40.89
N ASP A 369 -13.04 -10.06 40.60
CA ASP A 369 -12.18 -11.23 40.58
C ASP A 369 -11.97 -11.82 41.97
N PRO A 370 -12.03 -13.16 42.11
CA PRO A 370 -11.72 -13.81 43.36
C PRO A 370 -10.22 -13.69 43.65
N VAL A 371 -9.88 -13.45 44.92
CA VAL A 371 -8.50 -13.56 45.40
C VAL A 371 -8.17 -15.03 45.56
N GLU A 372 -7.25 -15.55 44.73
CA GLU A 372 -6.71 -16.89 44.90
C GLU A 372 -5.74 -16.91 46.09
N ILE A 373 -6.00 -17.77 47.08
CA ILE A 373 -5.18 -17.93 48.28
C ILE A 373 -4.61 -19.35 48.30
N GLU A 374 -3.29 -19.46 48.13
CA GLU A 374 -2.56 -20.72 48.28
C GLU A 374 -1.87 -20.76 49.66
N THR A 375 -2.21 -21.76 50.47
CA THR A 375 -1.51 -21.99 51.75
C THR A 375 -0.28 -22.86 51.51
N VAL A 376 0.87 -22.22 51.37
CA VAL A 376 2.15 -22.92 51.10
C VAL A 376 2.68 -23.67 52.32
N PHE A 377 2.34 -23.21 53.53
CA PHE A 377 2.77 -23.80 54.78
C PHE A 377 1.73 -23.54 55.88
N ARG A 378 1.40 -24.58 56.65
CA ARG A 378 0.57 -24.49 57.86
C ARG A 378 1.29 -25.22 59.01
N PRO A 379 1.60 -24.55 60.13
CA PRO A 379 2.25 -25.19 61.27
C PRO A 379 1.41 -26.30 61.91
N GLU A 380 2.05 -27.32 62.47
CA GLU A 380 1.37 -28.35 63.28
C GLU A 380 0.77 -27.73 64.56
N GLY A 381 -0.50 -28.02 64.85
CA GLY A 381 -1.21 -27.48 66.01
C GLY A 381 -1.89 -26.11 65.81
N CYS A 382 -2.00 -25.62 64.57
CA CYS A 382 -2.69 -24.35 64.26
C CYS A 382 -4.23 -24.47 64.40
N ASN A 383 -4.72 -24.39 65.64
CA ASN A 383 -6.16 -24.48 65.96
C ASN A 383 -6.87 -23.12 66.03
N VAL A 384 -6.11 -22.02 65.96
CA VAL A 384 -6.64 -20.65 66.04
C VAL A 384 -6.39 -19.94 64.71
N THR A 385 -7.47 -19.54 64.04
CA THR A 385 -7.43 -18.78 62.79
C THR A 385 -7.85 -17.34 63.03
N THR A 386 -7.26 -16.40 62.29
CA THR A 386 -7.63 -14.99 62.32
C THR A 386 -9.10 -14.80 61.91
N ARG A 387 -9.79 -13.88 62.57
CA ARG A 387 -11.17 -13.45 62.31
C ARG A 387 -11.22 -12.02 61.81
N ASP A 388 -12.40 -11.59 61.35
CA ASP A 388 -12.63 -10.19 61.04
C ASP A 388 -12.29 -9.32 62.25
N ARG A 389 -11.54 -8.22 62.01
CA ARG A 389 -11.03 -7.26 63.00
C ARG A 389 -9.91 -7.73 63.91
N ASP A 390 -9.31 -8.89 63.67
CA ASP A 390 -8.08 -9.27 64.37
C ASP A 390 -6.90 -8.38 63.95
N PHE A 391 -6.08 -7.99 64.91
CA PHE A 391 -4.82 -7.31 64.64
C PHE A 391 -3.75 -8.34 64.23
N VAL A 392 -3.28 -8.28 62.98
CA VAL A 392 -2.33 -9.24 62.43
C VAL A 392 -1.02 -8.54 62.07
N ARG A 393 0.11 -9.10 62.51
CA ARG A 393 1.45 -8.72 62.06
C ARG A 393 1.98 -9.80 61.12
N TYR A 394 2.36 -9.43 59.91
CA TYR A 394 2.85 -10.38 58.90
C TYR A 394 3.97 -9.76 58.07
N HIS A 395 4.80 -10.64 57.50
CA HIS A 395 5.75 -10.29 56.47
C HIS A 395 5.13 -10.58 55.09
N TYR A 396 5.39 -9.70 54.12
CA TYR A 396 4.88 -9.85 52.76
C TYR A 396 5.97 -9.62 51.72
N ASN A 397 5.76 -10.23 50.58
CA ASN A 397 6.50 -9.97 49.36
C ASN A 397 5.47 -9.81 48.24
N CYS A 398 5.41 -8.62 47.67
CA CYS A 398 4.50 -8.23 46.62
C CYS A 398 5.25 -8.22 45.30
N SER A 399 4.70 -8.91 44.30
CA SER A 399 5.19 -8.94 42.94
C SER A 399 4.03 -8.84 41.96
N LEU A 400 4.32 -8.43 40.73
CA LEU A 400 3.40 -8.61 39.61
C LEU A 400 3.26 -10.11 39.28
N LEU A 401 2.26 -10.45 38.45
CA LEU A 401 2.01 -11.83 38.02
C LEU A 401 3.15 -12.43 37.21
N ASP A 402 3.98 -11.59 36.58
CA ASP A 402 5.20 -12.00 35.88
C ASP A 402 6.40 -12.25 36.82
N GLY A 403 6.20 -12.09 38.14
CA GLY A 403 7.23 -12.27 39.16
C GLY A 403 8.06 -11.03 39.46
N THR A 404 7.83 -9.90 38.78
CA THR A 404 8.54 -8.64 39.02
C THR A 404 8.24 -8.16 40.44
N ARG A 405 9.29 -8.05 41.27
CA ARG A 405 9.18 -7.71 42.68
C ARG A 405 8.87 -6.22 42.86
N LEU A 406 7.78 -5.90 43.54
CA LEU A 406 7.34 -4.52 43.81
C LEU A 406 7.79 -4.07 45.20
N PHE A 407 7.32 -4.76 46.24
CA PHE A 407 7.55 -4.38 47.62
C PHE A 407 7.80 -5.62 48.49
N SER A 408 8.62 -5.48 49.53
CA SER A 408 8.82 -6.56 50.49
C SER A 408 9.00 -5.98 51.87
N SER A 409 8.40 -6.62 52.88
CA SER A 409 8.61 -6.28 54.28
C SER A 409 9.99 -6.69 54.81
N CYS A 410 10.73 -7.53 54.08
CA CYS A 410 12.06 -8.02 54.47
C CYS A 410 13.21 -7.22 53.84
N VAL A 411 12.93 -6.37 52.84
CA VAL A 411 13.91 -5.38 52.41
C VAL A 411 13.85 -4.26 53.45
N PRO A 412 14.94 -3.93 54.15
CA PRO A 412 14.96 -2.71 54.94
C PRO A 412 14.69 -1.61 53.93
N ARG A 413 13.50 -1.01 53.99
CA ARG A 413 13.29 0.29 53.39
C ARG A 413 14.46 1.12 53.91
N ALA A 414 15.33 1.59 53.03
CA ALA A 414 16.15 2.75 53.32
C ALA A 414 15.26 4.01 53.34
N PHE A 415 14.11 3.93 54.00
CA PHE A 415 13.67 5.03 54.80
C PHE A 415 14.49 4.85 56.07
N PRO A 416 15.42 5.77 56.41
CA PRO A 416 15.99 5.72 57.73
C PRO A 416 14.80 5.63 58.68
N SER A 417 14.75 4.59 59.50
CA SER A 417 13.87 4.56 60.65
C SER A 417 14.38 5.69 61.52
N ILE A 418 13.90 6.90 61.26
CA ILE A 418 14.33 8.06 62.01
C ILE A 418 13.57 7.96 63.33
N SER A 419 14.14 7.20 64.25
CA SER A 419 13.75 7.26 65.67
C SER A 419 14.01 8.66 66.24
N ALA A 420 14.91 9.43 65.60
CA ALA A 420 15.29 10.78 65.97
C ALA A 420 16.00 11.49 64.80
N LEU A 421 15.46 12.62 64.32
CA LEU A 421 16.05 13.48 63.29
C LEU A 421 17.15 14.34 63.91
N SER A 422 18.39 14.15 63.48
CA SER A 422 19.49 15.07 63.85
C SER A 422 19.40 16.40 63.08
N PRO A 423 20.06 17.48 63.56
CA PRO A 423 20.04 18.79 62.89
C PRO A 423 20.52 18.74 61.43
N LEU A 424 21.50 17.87 61.14
CA LEU A 424 22.04 17.69 59.79
C LEU A 424 21.07 16.96 58.86
N GLN A 425 20.35 15.97 59.38
CA GLN A 425 19.36 15.22 58.60
C GLN A 425 18.13 16.08 58.31
N PHE A 426 17.68 16.86 59.29
CA PHE A 426 16.60 17.82 59.11
C PHE A 426 16.95 18.90 58.09
N SER A 427 18.15 19.49 58.19
CA SER A 427 18.59 20.52 57.23
C SER A 427 18.71 20.00 55.81
N THR A 428 19.24 18.78 55.65
CA THR A 428 19.34 18.11 54.35
C THR A 428 17.95 17.86 53.77
N PHE A 429 17.01 17.36 54.58
CA PHE A 429 15.63 17.13 54.15
C PHE A 429 14.94 18.41 53.68
N ILE A 430 15.00 19.50 54.46
CA ILE A 430 14.38 20.78 54.10
C ILE A 430 14.95 21.32 52.78
N LYS A 431 16.28 21.26 52.61
CA LYS A 431 16.95 21.68 51.36
C LYS A 431 16.50 20.84 50.17
N THR A 432 16.37 19.51 50.32
CA THR A 432 15.87 18.62 49.27
C THR A 432 14.42 18.95 48.89
N GLN A 433 13.54 19.19 49.87
CA GLN A 433 12.15 19.55 49.58
C GLN A 433 12.02 20.90 48.85
N VAL A 434 12.87 21.87 49.17
CA VAL A 434 12.94 23.15 48.45
C VAL A 434 13.45 22.96 47.01
N ALA A 435 14.48 22.13 46.81
CA ALA A 435 15.03 21.82 45.48
C ALA A 435 14.03 21.06 44.59
N GLU A 436 13.22 20.17 45.17
CA GLU A 436 12.13 19.45 44.49
C GLU A 436 10.88 20.33 44.24
N GLY A 437 10.91 21.60 44.66
CA GLY A 437 9.80 22.55 44.48
C GLY A 437 8.60 22.34 45.42
N LYS A 438 8.74 21.47 46.43
CA LYS A 438 7.70 21.12 47.40
C LYS A 438 7.65 22.07 48.60
N GLY A 439 8.60 23.00 48.72
CA GLY A 439 8.64 24.03 49.77
C GLY A 439 9.44 25.27 49.35
N ARG A 440 9.34 26.37 50.12
CA ARG A 440 10.09 27.61 49.89
C ARG A 440 10.65 28.15 51.20
N LEU A 441 11.90 28.60 51.17
CA LEU A 441 12.52 29.35 52.28
C LEU A 441 12.40 30.86 52.02
N MET A 442 12.39 31.65 53.10
CA MET A 442 12.23 33.10 53.01
C MET A 442 13.48 33.74 52.34
N PRO A 443 13.33 34.58 51.29
CA PRO A 443 14.49 35.00 50.46
C PRO A 443 15.49 35.95 51.13
N SER A 444 15.09 36.67 52.19
CA SER A 444 15.87 37.76 52.81
C SER A 444 16.59 37.36 54.10
N SER A 445 16.69 36.07 54.39
CA SER A 445 17.27 35.53 55.62
C SER A 445 18.27 34.42 55.32
N ASP A 446 19.33 34.31 56.12
CA ASP A 446 20.32 33.24 56.02
C ASP A 446 19.63 31.86 56.11
N PRO A 447 19.66 31.03 55.04
CA PRO A 447 18.96 29.76 54.98
C PRO A 447 19.36 28.80 56.10
N GLU A 448 20.64 28.79 56.50
CA GLU A 448 21.10 27.90 57.58
C GLU A 448 20.51 28.33 58.93
N LYS A 449 20.43 29.63 59.18
CA LYS A 449 19.88 30.18 60.41
C LYS A 449 18.38 29.89 60.51
N VAL A 450 17.64 30.05 59.42
CA VAL A 450 16.21 29.74 59.35
C VAL A 450 15.95 28.25 59.60
N ILE A 451 16.72 27.37 58.95
CA ILE A 451 16.59 25.92 59.13
C ILE A 451 16.96 25.51 60.57
N ALA A 452 17.98 26.15 61.17
CA ALA A 452 18.35 25.91 62.56
C ALA A 452 17.27 26.39 63.55
N ASP A 453 16.63 27.53 63.29
CA ASP A 453 15.47 28.01 64.07
C ASP A 453 14.27 27.06 63.92
N MET A 454 14.01 26.56 62.70
CA MET A 454 12.97 25.56 62.46
C MET A 454 13.24 24.27 63.23
N PHE A 455 14.50 23.81 63.27
CA PHE A 455 14.88 22.63 64.05
C PHE A 455 14.67 22.86 65.55
N ARG A 456 15.16 23.97 66.10
CA ARG A 456 14.98 24.33 67.52
C ARG A 456 13.53 24.43 67.95
N ASN A 457 12.65 24.90 67.06
CA ASN A 457 11.22 25.01 67.36
C ASN A 457 10.52 23.65 67.40
N GLN A 458 11.10 22.62 66.77
CA GLN A 458 10.54 21.27 66.73
C GLN A 458 11.20 20.33 67.77
N ASP A 459 12.44 20.60 68.16
CA ASP A 459 13.16 19.96 69.28
C ASP A 459 12.70 20.58 70.60
N ARG A 460 11.51 20.16 71.07
CA ARG A 460 10.81 20.78 72.20
C ARG A 460 11.49 20.48 73.53
N ASN A 461 12.09 19.30 73.64
CA ASN A 461 12.80 18.87 74.85
C ASN A 461 14.27 19.33 74.87
N GLN A 462 14.75 19.98 73.79
CA GLN A 462 16.10 20.50 73.60
C GLN A 462 17.19 19.42 73.74
N ASP A 463 16.88 18.18 73.38
CA ASP A 463 17.82 17.06 73.44
C ASP A 463 18.72 16.96 72.19
N GLY A 464 18.51 17.84 71.21
CA GLY A 464 19.27 17.91 69.97
C GLY A 464 18.76 16.95 68.89
N LYS A 465 17.58 16.34 69.05
CA LYS A 465 16.98 15.37 68.13
C LYS A 465 15.46 15.53 68.07
N ILE A 466 14.89 15.59 66.87
CA ILE A 466 13.42 15.61 66.73
C ILE A 466 12.90 14.18 66.63
N THR A 467 12.11 13.75 67.61
CA THR A 467 11.48 12.42 67.65
C THR A 467 10.05 12.44 67.07
N PRO A 468 9.47 11.27 66.72
CA PRO A 468 8.09 11.19 66.25
C PRO A 468 7.06 11.80 67.20
N ASP A 469 7.32 11.75 68.51
CA ASP A 469 6.42 12.29 69.54
C ASP A 469 6.42 13.82 69.58
N GLU A 470 7.46 14.48 69.05
CA GLU A 470 7.57 15.95 68.96
C GLU A 470 6.97 16.52 67.67
N LEU A 471 6.69 15.67 66.68
CA LEU A 471 6.10 16.04 65.39
C LEU A 471 4.57 16.21 65.43
N LYS A 472 3.95 16.16 66.62
CA LYS A 472 2.50 16.35 66.80
C LYS A 472 2.05 17.74 66.28
N LEU A 473 0.97 17.75 65.50
CA LEU A 473 0.32 18.97 65.03
C LEU A 473 -0.33 19.70 66.21
N LYS A 474 -0.23 21.03 66.27
CA LYS A 474 -0.89 21.84 67.32
C LYS A 474 -2.42 21.58 67.42
N SER A 475 -3.07 21.18 66.33
CA SER A 475 -4.50 20.83 66.32
C SER A 475 -4.84 19.60 67.16
N ASP A 476 -3.89 18.67 67.28
CA ASP A 476 -4.13 17.36 67.90
C ASP A 476 -3.94 17.46 69.43
N GLU A 477 -3.13 18.43 69.88
CA GLU A 477 -2.94 18.75 71.31
C GLU A 477 -4.12 19.54 71.90
N ASP A 478 -4.80 20.38 71.10
CA ASP A 478 -6.00 21.10 71.54
C ASP A 478 -7.21 20.16 71.75
N GLN A 479 -7.25 19.02 71.05
CA GLN A 479 -8.29 17.99 71.25
C GLN A 479 -8.03 17.11 72.49
N GLU A 480 -6.77 16.86 72.87
CA GLU A 480 -6.43 16.12 74.08
C GLU A 480 -6.75 16.93 75.35
N LYS A 481 -6.58 18.27 75.33
CA LYS A 481 -6.98 19.13 76.47
C LYS A 481 -8.49 19.21 76.72
N ILE A 482 -9.32 19.03 75.68
CA ILE A 482 -10.78 19.04 75.81
C ILE A 482 -11.31 17.74 76.44
N HIS A 483 -10.58 16.62 76.31
CA HIS A 483 -10.99 15.33 76.86
C HIS A 483 -10.58 15.11 78.33
N GLU A 484 -9.66 15.91 78.89
CA GLU A 484 -9.28 15.83 80.31
C GLU A 484 -10.09 16.75 81.23
N GLU A 485 -10.97 17.62 80.70
CA GLU A 485 -11.86 18.51 81.49
C GLU A 485 -13.37 18.14 81.40
N LEU A 486 -13.72 16.89 81.05
CA LEU A 486 -15.10 16.38 81.06
C LEU A 486 -15.29 15.12 81.92
#